data_AF-A0A942S5A5-F1
#
_entry.id   AF-A0A942S5A5-F1
#
_cell.length_a   1.000
_cell.length_b   1.000
_cell.length_c   1.000
_cell.angle_alpha   90.00
_cell.angle_beta   90.00
_cell.angle_gamma   90.00
#
_symmetry.space_group_name_H-M   'P 1'
#
loop_
_entity.id
_entity.type
_entity.pdbx_description
1 polymer ?
#
loop_
_entity_poly.entity_id
_entity_poly.type
_entity_poly.pdbx_seq_one_letter_code
_entity_poly.pdbx_strand_id
1 'polypeptide(L)'
;LFLAIYLQRHKNHEISDFFKNIDISKVEFKMILAIQNHPDSLDHLQVKLKNAIKKTVRIWNIDLNSVIVVNEAGARKHGLIRALAT
;
A
#
# COMPACT_ATOMS: atom_id res chain seq x y z
N LEU A 1 9.31 -2.71 5.96
CA LEU A 1 9.73 -2.81 7.37
C LEU A 1 8.71 -3.56 8.22
N PHE A 2 7.45 -3.12 8.31
CA PHE A 2 6.42 -3.76 9.15
C PHE A 2 6.20 -5.26 8.91
N LEU A 3 6.07 -5.70 7.65
CA LEU A 3 6.00 -7.13 7.30
C LEU A 3 7.25 -7.90 7.76
N ALA A 4 8.42 -7.29 7.66
CA ALA A 4 9.67 -7.93 8.04
C ALA A 4 9.82 -8.04 9.57
N ILE A 5 9.20 -7.12 10.32
CA ILE A 5 9.07 -7.20 11.79
C ILE A 5 8.14 -8.36 12.17
N TYR A 6 6.94 -8.43 11.57
CA TYR A 6 5.97 -9.49 11.87
C TYR A 6 6.48 -10.89 11.51
N LEU A 7 7.23 -10.99 10.41
CA LEU A 7 7.87 -12.22 9.96
C LEU A 7 9.21 -12.52 10.68
N GLN A 8 9.58 -11.73 11.71
CA GLN A 8 10.82 -11.86 12.47
C GLN A 8 12.09 -11.92 11.60
N ARG A 9 12.10 -11.20 10.47
CA ARG A 9 13.21 -11.19 9.52
C ARG A 9 14.35 -10.24 9.91
N HIS A 10 14.14 -9.41 10.93
CA HIS A 10 15.13 -8.48 11.48
C HIS A 10 15.41 -8.78 12.95
N LYS A 11 16.64 -8.53 13.38
CA LYS A 11 17.00 -8.59 14.80
C LYS A 11 16.42 -7.36 15.52
N ASN A 12 16.01 -7.50 16.78
CA ASN A 12 15.32 -6.45 17.54
C ASN A 12 16.02 -5.09 17.58
N HIS A 13 17.34 -5.02 17.39
CA HIS A 13 18.09 -3.75 17.39
C HIS A 13 17.99 -2.95 16.07
N GLU A 14 17.55 -3.57 14.97
CA GLU A 14 17.38 -2.91 13.66
C GLU A 14 16.02 -2.19 13.55
N ILE A 15 15.12 -2.41 14.50
CA ILE A 15 13.77 -1.88 14.51
C ILE A 15 13.75 -0.64 15.41
N SER A 16 13.26 0.49 14.91
CA SER A 16 13.07 1.70 15.75
C SER A 16 12.03 1.43 16.84
N ASP A 17 12.18 2.07 18.00
CA ASP A 17 11.26 1.88 19.13
C ASP A 17 9.80 2.21 18.80
N PHE A 18 9.57 3.14 17.86
CA PHE A 18 8.23 3.41 17.34
C PHE A 18 7.54 2.16 16.80
N PHE A 19 8.21 1.39 15.94
CA PHE A 19 7.64 0.18 15.35
C PHE A 19 7.53 -0.98 16.35
N LYS A 20 8.35 -1.01 17.41
CA LYS A 20 8.23 -2.01 18.48
C LYS A 20 6.97 -1.81 19.31
N ASN A 21 6.56 -0.54 19.48
CA ASN A 21 5.45 -0.15 20.33
C ASN A 21 4.14 0.07 19.57
N ILE A 22 4.12 -0.15 18.25
CA ILE A 22 2.88 -0.07 17.47
C ILE A 22 1.94 -1.21 17.88
N ASP A 23 0.72 -0.83 18.22
CA ASP A 23 -0.40 -1.75 18.30
C ASP A 23 -0.81 -2.16 16.88
N ILE A 24 -0.45 -3.39 16.50
CA ILE A 24 -0.70 -3.95 15.17
C ILE A 24 -2.21 -3.97 14.85
N SER A 25 -3.08 -4.09 15.85
CA SER A 25 -4.53 -4.09 15.66
C SER A 25 -5.07 -2.76 15.11
N LYS A 26 -4.28 -1.68 15.24
CA LYS A 26 -4.61 -0.33 14.76
C LYS A 26 -3.94 0.03 13.44
N VAL A 27 -3.22 -0.90 12.82
CA VAL A 27 -2.50 -0.66 11.57
C VAL A 27 -3.35 -1.09 10.38
N GLU A 28 -3.63 -0.15 9.47
CA GLU A 28 -4.24 -0.45 8.18
C GLU A 28 -3.15 -0.58 7.10
N PHE A 29 -3.23 -1.63 6.28
CA PHE A 29 -2.35 -1.81 5.12
C PHE A 29 -3.06 -1.39 3.84
N LYS A 30 -2.54 -0.37 3.16
CA LYS A 30 -3.03 0.04 1.83
C LYS A 30 -2.07 -0.40 0.73
N MET A 31 -2.60 -1.06 -0.28
CA MET A 31 -1.90 -1.36 -1.53
C MET A 31 -2.30 -0.32 -2.57
N ILE A 32 -1.34 0.49 -3.00
CA ILE A 32 -1.60 1.56 -3.97
C ILE A 32 -0.82 1.28 -5.26
N LEU A 33 -1.52 1.21 -6.38
CA LEU A 33 -0.95 1.17 -7.72
C LEU A 33 -1.02 2.58 -8.31
N ALA A 34 0.14 3.22 -8.45
CA ALA A 34 0.28 4.49 -9.15
C ALA A 34 0.71 4.25 -10.61
N ILE A 35 -0.06 4.75 -11.57
CA ILE A 35 0.19 4.53 -13.01
C ILE A 35 0.54 5.87 -13.68
N GLN A 36 1.70 5.92 -14.32
CA GLN A 36 2.15 7.09 -15.06
C GLN A 36 1.40 7.23 -16.39
N ASN A 37 1.14 8.47 -16.83
CA ASN A 37 0.54 8.77 -18.14
C ASN A 37 -0.82 8.08 -18.41
N HIS A 38 -1.62 7.81 -17.38
CA HIS A 38 -2.93 7.17 -17.52
C HIS A 38 -4.08 8.19 -17.36
N PRO A 39 -5.11 8.17 -18.21
CA PRO A 39 -6.32 8.99 -18.04
C PRO A 39 -7.07 8.65 -16.75
N ASP A 40 -7.97 9.53 -16.33
CA ASP A 40 -8.68 9.43 -15.03
C ASP A 40 -9.62 8.21 -14.91
N SER A 41 -9.98 7.57 -16.02
CA SER A 41 -10.82 6.37 -16.00
C SER A 41 -10.03 5.15 -15.51
N LEU A 42 -10.08 4.91 -14.19
CA LEU A 42 -9.34 3.85 -13.49
C LEU A 42 -10.24 2.74 -12.95
N ASP A 43 -11.56 2.89 -12.97
CA ASP A 43 -12.51 1.97 -12.34
C ASP A 43 -12.34 0.53 -12.81
N HIS A 44 -12.13 0.34 -14.10
CA HIS A 44 -11.91 -0.99 -14.66
C HIS A 44 -10.59 -1.63 -14.18
N LEU A 45 -9.53 -0.84 -14.04
CA LEU A 45 -8.25 -1.31 -13.47
C LEU A 45 -8.38 -1.59 -11.97
N GLN A 46 -9.11 -0.73 -11.26
CA GLN A 46 -9.44 -0.90 -9.84
C GLN A 46 -10.16 -2.21 -9.59
N VAL A 47 -11.18 -2.54 -10.39
CA VAL A 47 -11.93 -3.80 -10.30
C VAL A 47 -11.05 -4.99 -10.70
N LYS A 48 -10.32 -4.91 -11.81
CA LYS A 48 -9.42 -5.99 -12.25
C LYS A 48 -8.35 -6.31 -11.22
N LEU A 49 -7.71 -5.29 -10.65
CA LEU A 49 -6.68 -5.46 -9.63
C LEU A 49 -7.27 -6.10 -8.37
N LYS A 50 -8.39 -5.57 -7.86
CA LYS A 50 -9.10 -6.14 -6.69
C LYS A 50 -9.39 -7.63 -6.89
N ASN A 51 -9.87 -8.01 -8.06
CA ASN A 51 -10.17 -9.41 -8.38
C ASN A 51 -8.90 -10.27 -8.47
N ALA A 52 -7.85 -9.78 -9.13
CA ALA A 52 -6.59 -10.51 -9.30
C ALA A 52 -5.89 -10.81 -7.95
N ILE A 53 -5.95 -9.88 -7.00
CA ILE A 53 -5.28 -10.04 -5.69
C ILE A 53 -6.21 -10.50 -4.57
N LYS A 54 -7.49 -10.76 -4.86
CA LYS A 54 -8.50 -11.13 -3.86
C LYS A 54 -8.06 -12.26 -2.92
N LYS A 55 -7.41 -13.28 -3.49
CA LYS A 55 -6.87 -14.40 -2.71
C LYS A 55 -5.72 -13.95 -1.81
N THR A 56 -4.81 -13.13 -2.33
CA THR A 56 -3.69 -12.56 -1.59
C THR A 56 -4.20 -11.73 -0.41
N VAL A 57 -5.03 -10.71 -0.63
CA VAL A 57 -5.51 -9.85 0.47
C VAL A 57 -6.26 -10.63 1.56
N ARG A 58 -6.99 -11.70 1.19
CA ARG A 58 -7.59 -12.62 2.17
C ARG A 58 -6.55 -13.37 3.00
N ILE A 59 -5.50 -13.92 2.38
CA ILE A 59 -4.41 -14.61 3.08
C ILE A 59 -3.73 -13.66 4.09
N TRP A 60 -3.58 -12.40 3.73
CA TRP A 60 -2.95 -11.39 4.57
C TRP A 60 -3.91 -10.68 5.54
N ASN A 61 -5.19 -11.06 5.56
CA ASN A 61 -6.24 -10.41 6.37
C ASN A 61 -6.32 -8.89 6.19
N ILE A 62 -6.18 -8.43 4.94
CA ILE A 62 -6.26 -7.02 4.55
C ILE A 62 -7.63 -6.76 3.91
N ASP A 63 -8.23 -5.60 4.18
CA ASP A 63 -9.47 -5.19 3.53
C ASP A 63 -9.25 -5.01 2.01
N LEU A 64 -10.16 -5.56 1.20
CA LEU A 64 -10.20 -5.36 -0.25
C LEU A 64 -10.35 -3.88 -0.64
N ASN A 65 -10.93 -3.06 0.24
CA ASN A 65 -11.04 -1.62 0.06
C ASN A 65 -9.69 -0.90 0.22
N SER A 66 -8.70 -1.55 0.81
CA SER A 66 -7.35 -1.01 0.94
C SER A 66 -6.53 -1.12 -0.35
N VAL A 67 -7.11 -1.64 -1.44
CA VAL A 67 -6.53 -1.67 -2.78
C VAL A 67 -6.98 -0.44 -3.55
N ILE A 68 -6.05 0.41 -3.96
CA ILE A 68 -6.33 1.71 -4.60
C ILE A 68 -5.51 1.82 -5.89
N VAL A 69 -6.16 2.24 -6.97
CA VAL A 69 -5.50 2.60 -8.23
C VAL A 69 -5.59 4.11 -8.42
N VAL A 70 -4.47 4.76 -8.64
CA VAL A 70 -4.38 6.19 -8.94
C VAL A 70 -3.53 6.42 -10.18
N ASN A 71 -3.85 7.46 -10.94
CA ASN A 71 -2.95 7.95 -11.98
C ASN A 71 -1.90 8.88 -11.37
N GLU A 72 -0.99 9.36 -12.19
CA GLU A 72 0.08 10.26 -11.78
C GLU A 72 -0.44 11.53 -11.08
N ALA A 73 -1.50 12.15 -11.60
CA ALA A 73 -2.10 13.34 -11.00
C ALA A 73 -2.65 13.05 -9.60
N GLY A 74 -3.40 11.95 -9.43
CA GLY A 74 -3.89 11.48 -8.14
C GLY A 74 -2.75 11.12 -7.18
N ALA A 75 -1.72 10.43 -7.66
CA ALA A 75 -0.55 10.05 -6.87
C ALA A 75 0.20 11.28 -6.35
N ARG A 76 0.39 12.32 -7.17
CA ARG A 76 0.99 13.60 -6.75
C ARG A 76 0.10 14.33 -5.74
N LYS A 77 -1.21 14.40 -5.99
CA LYS A 77 -2.17 15.04 -5.09
C LYS A 77 -2.14 14.44 -3.68
N HIS A 78 -1.97 13.13 -3.57
CA HIS A 78 -1.89 12.41 -2.30
C HIS A 78 -0.46 12.29 -1.75
N GLY A 79 0.54 12.93 -2.37
CA GLY A 79 1.93 12.89 -1.90
C GLY A 79 2.60 11.51 -2.01
N LEU A 80 2.04 10.60 -2.82
CA LEU A 80 2.55 9.24 -3.00
C LEU A 80 3.81 9.21 -3.88
N ILE A 81 3.92 10.19 -4.78
CA ILE A 81 5.11 10.43 -5.59
C ILE A 81 5.46 11.91 -5.52
N ARG A 82 6.77 12.21 -5.60
CA ARG A 82 7.24 13.60 -5.70
C ARG A 82 6.90 14.15 -7.08
N ALA A 83 6.55 15.43 -7.15
CA ALA A 83 6.62 16.14 -8.42
C ALA A 83 8.09 16.13 -8.88
N LEU A 84 8.33 15.77 -10.14
CA LEU A 84 9.65 15.95 -10.72
C LEU A 84 9.99 17.45 -10.65
N ALA A 85 11.15 17.78 -10.08
CA ALA A 85 11.66 19.14 -10.14
C ALA A 85 11.90 19.47 -11.61
N THR A 86 11.14 20.42 -12.14
CA THR A 86 11.36 21.02 -13.46
C THR A 86 12.56 21.94 -13.45
#